data_AF-A0A6I7NQH2-F1
#
_entry.id   AF-A0A6I7NQH2-F1
#
_cell.length_a   1.000
_cell.length_b   1.000
_cell.length_c   1.000
_cell.angle_alpha   90.00
_cell.angle_beta   90.00
_cell.angle_gamma   90.00
#
_symmetry.space_group_name_H-M   'P 1'
#
loop_
_entity.id
_entity.type
_entity.pdbx_description
1 polymer ?
#
loop_
_entity_poly.entity_id
_entity_poly.type
_entity_poly.pdbx_seq_one_letter_code
_entity_poly.pdbx_strand_id
1 'polypeptide(L)'
;MKRKEFFLYMMGFAGFGWLIPASLKKQGLKEYTLYEGWVAGYFYYDGPEIEQYLRNGQPLQLRREPGNRYDNRAIEIFTGPHKLGYIPKIDNHVLARLMDHGAQLKAEIADVDTDRAIWKYERLKVRVWMDSDTAIT
;
A
#
# COMPACT_ATOMS: atom_id res chain seq x y z
N MET A 1 67.33 11.99 12.20
CA MET A 1 66.38 11.11 11.49
C MET A 1 65.76 11.89 10.34
N LYS A 2 65.64 11.29 9.15
CA LYS A 2 65.54 12.00 7.86
C LYS A 2 64.07 12.25 7.49
N ARG A 3 63.74 13.48 7.05
CA ARG A 3 62.40 13.98 6.63
C ARG A 3 61.60 13.07 5.68
N LYS A 4 62.27 12.13 5.02
CA LYS A 4 61.71 11.16 4.08
C LYS A 4 61.10 9.89 4.74
N GLU A 5 61.37 9.65 6.02
CA GLU A 5 60.74 8.54 6.76
C GLU A 5 59.41 8.96 7.41
N PHE A 6 59.21 10.26 7.66
CA PHE A 6 57.95 10.78 8.17
C PHE A 6 56.83 10.74 7.10
N PHE A 7 57.20 10.96 5.84
CA PHE A 7 56.27 10.89 4.71
C PHE A 7 55.77 9.46 4.44
N LEU A 8 56.58 8.44 4.78
CA LEU A 8 56.20 7.03 4.61
C LEU A 8 55.24 6.55 5.71
N TYR A 9 55.21 7.18 6.88
CA TYR A 9 54.21 6.93 7.93
C TYR A 9 52.87 7.64 7.65
N MET A 10 52.87 8.72 6.87
CA MET A 10 51.65 9.39 6.39
C MET A 10 51.01 8.71 5.17
N MET A 11 51.77 7.92 4.41
CA MET A 11 51.21 6.96 3.45
C MET A 11 50.63 5.70 4.12
N GLY A 12 50.72 5.60 5.46
CA GLY A 12 49.95 4.66 6.29
C GLY A 12 48.56 5.19 6.71
N PHE A 13 48.19 6.39 6.27
CA PHE A 13 46.88 7.02 6.49
C PHE A 13 46.16 7.32 5.15
N ALA A 14 46.42 6.52 4.10
CA ALA A 14 45.56 6.43 2.93
C ALA A 14 44.30 5.61 3.27
N GLY A 15 43.47 6.21 4.12
CA GLY A 15 42.06 5.93 4.40
C GLY A 15 41.70 4.47 4.70
N PHE A 16 41.30 4.05 5.89
CA PHE A 16 40.49 4.77 6.89
C PHE A 16 39.41 5.71 6.33
N GLY A 17 39.11 5.61 5.02
CA GLY A 17 37.79 5.88 4.49
C GLY A 17 36.97 4.67 4.88
N TRP A 18 36.54 4.71 6.14
CA TRP A 18 35.36 4.07 6.68
C TRP A 18 34.69 3.15 5.65
N LEU A 19 34.69 1.85 5.95
CA LEU A 19 33.58 0.96 5.61
C LEU A 19 32.32 1.82 5.53
N ILE A 20 31.88 2.22 4.33
CA ILE A 20 30.49 2.58 4.18
C ILE A 20 29.87 1.20 4.11
N PRO A 21 29.30 0.62 5.19
CA PRO A 21 28.22 -0.28 4.92
C PRO A 21 27.24 0.61 4.15
N ALA A 22 27.17 0.44 2.83
CA ALA A 22 25.99 0.84 2.06
C ALA A 22 24.79 -0.03 2.47
N SER A 23 24.76 -0.54 3.70
CA SER A 23 23.55 -0.60 4.49
C SER A 23 23.19 0.84 4.89
N LEU A 24 22.82 1.64 3.88
CA LEU A 24 21.62 2.45 4.07
C LEU A 24 20.53 1.43 4.32
N LYS A 25 20.43 0.95 5.57
CA LYS A 25 19.26 0.29 6.09
C LYS A 25 18.20 1.38 5.96
N LYS A 26 17.60 1.44 4.77
CA LYS A 26 16.42 2.25 4.48
C LYS A 26 15.50 1.83 5.60
N GLN A 27 15.37 2.67 6.63
CA GLN A 27 14.52 2.34 7.76
C GLN A 27 13.18 2.09 7.10
N GLY A 28 12.76 0.83 7.09
CA GLY A 28 11.69 0.38 6.21
C GLY A 28 10.51 1.30 6.45
N LEU A 29 10.00 1.91 5.37
CA LEU A 29 8.77 2.69 5.43
C LEU A 29 7.78 1.87 6.23
N LYS A 30 7.35 2.40 7.38
CA LYS A 30 6.52 1.61 8.29
C LYS A 30 5.12 1.67 7.71
N GLU A 31 4.72 0.60 7.05
CA GLU A 31 3.39 0.48 6.46
C GLU A 31 2.36 0.27 7.57
N TYR A 32 1.31 1.09 7.56
CA TYR A 32 0.18 0.94 8.46
C TYR A 32 -1.02 0.41 7.68
N THR A 33 -1.37 -0.86 7.89
CA THR A 33 -2.62 -1.43 7.37
C THR A 33 -3.79 -0.76 8.07
N LEU A 34 -4.64 -0.10 7.28
CA LEU A 34 -5.83 0.61 7.76
C LEU A 34 -7.08 -0.24 7.60
N TYR A 35 -7.09 -1.13 6.60
CA TYR A 35 -8.19 -2.04 6.33
C TYR A 35 -7.66 -3.30 5.64
N GLU A 36 -8.16 -4.45 6.05
CA GLU A 36 -7.97 -5.69 5.31
C GLU A 36 -9.27 -6.51 5.40
N GLY A 37 -9.94 -6.70 4.27
CA GLY A 37 -11.27 -7.29 4.28
C GLY A 37 -11.91 -7.38 2.90
N TRP A 38 -13.18 -7.78 2.90
CA TRP A 38 -13.93 -8.07 1.69
C TRP A 38 -14.42 -6.82 0.94
N VAL A 39 -14.39 -6.90 -0.39
CA VAL A 39 -14.99 -5.88 -1.24
C VAL A 39 -16.52 -5.98 -1.19
N ALA A 40 -17.17 -4.89 -0.78
CA ALA A 40 -18.61 -4.79 -0.79
C ALA A 40 -19.14 -4.64 -2.23
N GLY A 41 -20.17 -5.42 -2.55
CA GLY A 41 -20.87 -5.33 -3.82
C GLY A 41 -20.11 -5.94 -5.01
N TYR A 42 -19.06 -6.74 -4.77
CA TYR A 42 -18.22 -7.34 -5.82
C TYR A 42 -19.01 -7.94 -6.99
N PHE A 43 -20.08 -8.67 -6.70
CA PHE A 43 -20.92 -9.34 -7.70
C PHE A 43 -21.82 -8.43 -8.55
N TYR A 44 -21.97 -7.17 -8.19
CA TYR A 44 -22.83 -6.23 -8.91
C TYR A 44 -22.05 -5.34 -9.88
N TYR A 45 -20.73 -5.52 -9.96
CA TYR A 45 -19.84 -4.76 -10.84
C TYR A 45 -19.01 -5.72 -11.70
N ASP A 46 -17.90 -5.24 -12.25
CA ASP A 46 -17.12 -5.95 -13.27
C ASP A 46 -16.30 -7.13 -12.70
N GLY A 47 -16.19 -7.23 -11.37
CA GLY A 47 -15.39 -8.23 -10.67
C GLY A 47 -15.55 -9.67 -11.18
N PRO A 48 -16.78 -10.23 -11.23
CA PRO A 48 -17.01 -11.58 -11.72
C PRO A 48 -16.61 -11.79 -13.19
N GLU A 49 -16.69 -10.76 -14.03
CA GLU A 49 -16.34 -10.86 -15.45
C GLU A 49 -14.83 -10.95 -15.66
N ILE A 50 -14.05 -10.33 -14.77
CA ILE A 50 -12.59 -10.27 -14.85
C ILE A 50 -11.87 -11.13 -13.81
N GLU A 51 -12.60 -11.95 -13.05
CA GLU A 51 -12.10 -12.74 -11.92
C GLU A 51 -10.84 -13.55 -12.28
N GLN A 52 -10.85 -14.20 -13.45
CA GLN A 52 -9.72 -14.98 -13.98
C GLN A 52 -8.43 -14.17 -14.24
N TYR A 53 -8.52 -12.84 -14.27
CA TYR A 53 -7.40 -11.92 -14.50
C TYR A 53 -6.90 -11.24 -13.22
N LEU A 54 -7.63 -11.38 -12.10
CA LEU A 54 -7.22 -10.82 -10.82
C LEU A 54 -6.09 -11.66 -10.19
N ARG A 55 -5.10 -11.01 -9.58
CA ARG A 55 -3.97 -11.68 -8.92
C ARG A 55 -3.69 -11.09 -7.53
N ASN A 56 -3.26 -11.93 -6.59
CA ASN A 56 -2.81 -11.46 -5.27
C ASN A 56 -1.62 -10.50 -5.44
N GLY A 57 -1.60 -9.43 -4.64
CA GLY A 57 -0.63 -8.33 -4.74
C GLY A 57 -0.89 -7.35 -5.89
N GLN A 58 -1.94 -7.54 -6.70
CA GLN A 58 -2.27 -6.61 -7.78
C GLN A 58 -2.71 -5.25 -7.21
N PRO A 59 -2.10 -4.14 -7.65
CA PRO A 59 -2.46 -2.81 -7.15
C PRO A 59 -3.87 -2.42 -7.58
N LEU A 60 -4.56 -1.73 -6.69
CA LEU A 60 -5.92 -1.24 -6.85
C LEU A 60 -5.95 0.28 -6.73
N GLN A 61 -6.98 0.88 -7.34
CA GLN A 61 -7.24 2.31 -7.28
C GLN A 61 -8.44 2.54 -6.37
N LEU A 62 -8.27 3.43 -5.39
CA LEU A 62 -9.35 3.89 -4.52
C LEU A 62 -9.86 5.24 -5.01
N ARG A 63 -11.19 5.39 -5.16
CA ARG A 63 -11.83 6.64 -5.57
C ARG A 63 -12.91 7.05 -4.59
N ARG A 64 -12.88 8.30 -4.12
CA ARG A 64 -13.95 8.86 -3.30
C ARG A 64 -15.19 9.14 -4.13
N GLU A 65 -16.35 8.76 -3.61
CA GLU A 65 -17.67 9.08 -4.17
C GLU A 65 -18.53 9.82 -3.13
N PRO A 66 -18.21 11.08 -2.76
CA PRO A 66 -18.91 11.79 -1.70
C PRO A 66 -20.38 12.12 -2.02
N GLY A 67 -20.75 12.13 -3.30
CA GLY A 67 -22.11 12.34 -3.78
C GLY A 67 -23.00 11.10 -3.82
N ASN A 68 -22.52 9.95 -3.32
CA ASN A 68 -23.30 8.72 -3.32
C ASN A 68 -24.55 8.86 -2.42
N ARG A 69 -25.73 8.61 -2.99
CA ARG A 69 -27.04 8.77 -2.32
C ARG A 69 -27.27 7.88 -1.10
N TYR A 70 -26.52 6.78 -0.98
CA TYR A 70 -26.68 5.81 0.10
C TYR A 70 -25.62 5.95 1.20
N ASP A 71 -24.46 6.48 0.83
CA ASP A 71 -23.32 6.64 1.73
C ASP A 71 -22.33 7.70 1.24
N ASN A 72 -22.30 8.87 1.88
CA ASN A 72 -21.35 9.95 1.54
C ASN A 72 -19.87 9.60 1.84
N ARG A 73 -19.60 8.48 2.52
CA ARG A 73 -18.24 7.96 2.76
C ARG A 73 -17.82 6.90 1.77
N ALA A 74 -18.61 6.67 0.71
CA ALA A 74 -18.35 5.63 -0.27
C ALA A 74 -16.95 5.76 -0.91
N ILE A 75 -16.21 4.66 -0.93
CA ILE A 75 -14.90 4.54 -1.57
C ILE A 75 -15.02 3.40 -2.57
N GLU A 76 -14.96 3.75 -3.85
CA GLU A 76 -14.96 2.78 -4.94
C GLU A 76 -13.56 2.14 -5.06
N ILE A 77 -13.55 0.88 -5.44
CA ILE A 77 -12.35 0.07 -5.67
C ILE A 77 -12.31 -0.30 -7.14
N PHE A 78 -11.20 0.00 -7.82
CA PHE A 78 -10.99 -0.26 -9.23
C PHE A 78 -9.70 -1.02 -9.50
N THR A 79 -9.68 -1.74 -10.63
CA THR A 79 -8.44 -2.17 -11.27
C THR A 79 -8.49 -1.83 -12.76
N GLY A 80 -7.57 -0.98 -13.22
CA GLY A 80 -7.66 -0.40 -14.55
C GLY A 80 -9.01 0.31 -14.77
N PRO A 81 -9.76 -0.02 -15.84
CA PRO A 81 -11.09 0.55 -16.09
C PRO A 81 -12.21 -0.15 -15.31
N HIS A 82 -11.93 -1.26 -14.64
CA HIS A 82 -12.96 -2.15 -14.08
C HIS A 82 -13.27 -1.80 -12.63
N LYS A 83 -14.55 -1.59 -12.32
CA LYS A 83 -15.02 -1.37 -10.96
C LYS A 83 -15.18 -2.73 -10.28
N LEU A 84 -14.48 -2.91 -9.16
CA LEU A 84 -14.56 -4.13 -8.35
C LEU A 84 -15.60 -4.02 -7.24
N GLY A 85 -15.97 -2.81 -6.82
CA GLY A 85 -16.96 -2.59 -5.78
C GLY A 85 -16.58 -1.45 -4.85
N TYR A 86 -16.83 -1.63 -3.55
CA TYR A 86 -16.62 -0.61 -2.53
C TYR A 86 -15.90 -1.14 -1.30
N ILE A 87 -15.27 -0.23 -0.54
CA ILE A 87 -14.98 -0.49 0.87
C ILE A 87 -16.32 -0.57 1.63
N PRO A 88 -16.55 -1.58 2.48
CA PRO A 88 -17.77 -1.70 3.27
C PRO A 88 -18.09 -0.45 4.09
N LYS A 89 -19.38 -0.11 4.16
CA LYS A 89 -19.89 1.08 4.86
C LYS A 89 -19.51 1.14 6.34
N ILE A 90 -19.35 -0.01 7.00
CA ILE A 90 -18.97 -0.09 8.41
C ILE A 90 -17.50 0.29 8.64
N ASP A 91 -16.64 0.08 7.64
CA ASP A 91 -15.18 0.26 7.76
C ASP A 91 -14.67 1.53 7.05
N ASN A 92 -15.46 2.11 6.13
CA ASN A 92 -14.99 3.20 5.26
C ASN A 92 -14.77 4.54 5.96
N HIS A 93 -15.23 4.72 7.20
CA HIS A 93 -15.26 6.02 7.87
C HIS A 93 -13.86 6.66 8.02
N VAL A 94 -12.88 5.89 8.51
CA VAL A 94 -11.51 6.39 8.73
C VAL A 94 -10.84 6.64 7.39
N LEU A 95 -10.94 5.70 6.46
CA LEU A 95 -10.34 5.81 5.12
C LEU A 95 -10.88 7.02 4.36
N ALA A 96 -12.20 7.24 4.40
CA ALA A 96 -12.85 8.35 3.72
C ALA A 96 -12.34 9.69 4.24
N ARG A 97 -12.27 9.86 5.57
CA ARG A 97 -11.71 11.07 6.18
C ARG A 97 -10.25 11.30 5.79
N LEU A 98 -9.43 10.24 5.84
CA LEU A 98 -8.02 10.35 5.45
C LEU A 98 -7.91 10.83 3.99
N MET A 99 -8.64 10.22 3.07
CA MET A 99 -8.64 10.62 1.66
C MET A 99 -9.21 12.04 1.45
N ASP A 100 -10.26 12.42 2.17
CA ASP A 100 -10.86 13.76 2.11
C ASP A 100 -9.88 14.84 2.60
N HIS A 101 -8.93 14.48 3.48
CA HIS A 101 -7.83 15.34 3.93
C HIS A 101 -6.55 15.19 3.08
N GLY A 102 -6.61 14.49 1.95
CA GLY A 102 -5.51 14.37 1.00
C GLY A 102 -4.50 13.26 1.30
N ALA A 103 -4.78 12.39 2.28
CA ALA A 103 -3.91 11.25 2.54
C ALA A 103 -3.90 10.28 1.35
N GLN A 104 -2.70 9.85 0.96
CA GLN A 104 -2.51 8.89 -0.12
C GLN A 104 -2.60 7.47 0.42
N LEU A 105 -3.75 6.83 0.21
CA LEU A 105 -3.95 5.43 0.54
C LEU A 105 -3.54 4.54 -0.63
N LYS A 106 -2.84 3.46 -0.32
CA LYS A 106 -2.50 2.39 -1.26
C LYS A 106 -3.43 1.22 -1.03
N ALA A 107 -3.73 0.49 -2.10
CA ALA A 107 -4.54 -0.71 -2.03
C ALA A 107 -4.02 -1.78 -2.99
N GLU A 108 -4.22 -3.03 -2.62
CA GLU A 108 -3.97 -4.19 -3.46
C GLU A 108 -4.94 -5.32 -3.13
N ILE A 109 -4.99 -6.29 -4.02
CA ILE A 109 -5.69 -7.54 -3.77
C ILE A 109 -4.88 -8.36 -2.76
N ALA A 110 -5.45 -8.60 -1.59
CA ALA A 110 -4.87 -9.50 -0.59
C ALA A 110 -5.11 -10.95 -0.98
N ASP A 111 -6.32 -11.27 -1.47
CA ASP A 111 -6.70 -12.60 -1.89
C ASP A 111 -7.83 -12.58 -2.94
N VAL A 112 -7.65 -13.29 -4.06
CA VAL A 112 -8.58 -13.39 -5.20
C VAL A 112 -9.54 -14.57 -5.09
N ASP A 113 -9.18 -15.60 -4.32
CA ASP A 113 -9.95 -16.83 -4.26
C ASP A 113 -9.71 -17.49 -2.92
N THR A 114 -10.52 -17.11 -1.93
CA THR A 114 -10.31 -17.46 -0.53
C THR A 114 -10.80 -18.90 -0.24
N ASP A 115 -10.62 -19.82 -1.20
CA ASP A 115 -10.90 -21.28 -1.29
C ASP A 115 -12.24 -21.86 -0.78
N ARG A 116 -13.01 -21.16 0.07
CA ARG A 116 -14.21 -21.67 0.78
C ARG A 116 -15.11 -20.55 1.31
N ALA A 117 -15.33 -19.47 0.55
CA ALA A 117 -16.25 -18.43 0.99
C ALA A 117 -17.62 -19.04 1.32
N ILE A 118 -17.94 -19.18 2.62
CA ILE A 118 -19.18 -19.76 3.13
C ILE A 118 -20.38 -18.96 2.59
N TRP A 119 -20.13 -17.68 2.30
CA TRP A 119 -21.09 -16.74 1.78
C TRP A 119 -20.74 -16.39 0.34
N LYS A 120 -21.74 -16.54 -0.54
CA LYS A 120 -21.65 -16.34 -1.99
C LYS A 120 -21.05 -14.99 -2.40
N TYR A 121 -21.02 -13.98 -1.52
CA TYR A 121 -20.69 -12.60 -1.84
C TYR A 121 -19.30 -12.14 -1.41
N GLU A 122 -18.50 -13.01 -0.79
CA GLU A 122 -17.16 -12.70 -0.24
C GLU A 122 -16.07 -13.39 -1.08
N ARG A 123 -15.74 -12.81 -2.24
CA ARG A 123 -14.76 -13.42 -3.16
C ARG A 123 -13.44 -12.69 -3.29
N LEU A 124 -13.43 -11.39 -3.00
CA LEU A 124 -12.25 -10.57 -3.17
C LEU A 124 -11.90 -9.89 -1.86
N LYS A 125 -10.74 -10.26 -1.30
CA LYS A 125 -10.17 -9.59 -0.13
C LYS A 125 -9.14 -8.58 -0.59
N VAL A 126 -9.19 -7.37 -0.04
CA VAL A 126 -8.26 -6.29 -0.34
C VAL A 126 -7.58 -5.81 0.92
N ARG A 127 -6.37 -5.31 0.76
CA ARG A 127 -5.63 -4.62 1.80
C ARG A 127 -5.52 -3.15 1.42
N VAL A 128 -5.74 -2.26 2.37
CA VAL A 128 -5.54 -0.81 2.25
C VAL A 128 -4.58 -0.38 3.33
N TRP A 129 -3.54 0.35 2.94
CA TRP A 129 -2.50 0.82 3.84
C TRP A 129 -2.00 2.20 3.43
N MET A 130 -1.22 2.81 4.31
CA MET A 130 -0.48 4.03 4.01
C MET A 130 0.96 3.92 4.52
N ASP A 131 1.87 4.64 3.88
CA ASP A 131 3.24 4.75 4.37
C ASP A 131 3.30 5.68 5.58
N SER A 132 4.21 5.40 6.53
CA SER A 132 4.43 6.24 7.72
C SER A 132 4.72 7.71 7.41
N ASP A 133 5.28 8.00 6.25
CA ASP A 133 5.67 9.35 5.85
C ASP A 133 4.45 10.21 5.49
N THR A 134 3.34 9.56 5.09
CA THR A 134 2.09 10.24 4.73
C THR A 134 1.21 10.56 5.95
N ALA A 135 1.48 9.95 7.11
CA ALA A 135 0.64 10.07 8.30
C ALA A 135 0.93 11.30 9.18
N ILE A 136 2.00 12.07 8.91
CA ILE A 136 2.51 13.12 9.82
C ILE A 136 2.79 14.46 9.08
N THR A 137 2.21 14.68 7.90
CA THR A 137 2.22 16.03 7.28
C THR A 137 0.89 16.70 7.52
#